data_AF-A1U145-F1
#
_entry.id   AF-A1U145-F1
#
_cell.length_a   1.000
_cell.length_b   1.000
_cell.length_c   1.000
_cell.angle_alpha   90.00
_cell.angle_beta   90.00
_cell.angle_gamma   90.00
#
_symmetry.space_group_name_H-M   'P 1'
#
loop_
_entity.id
_entity.type
_entity.pdbx_description
1 polymer ?
#
loop_
_entity_poly.entity_id
_entity_poly.type
_entity_poly.pdbx_seq_one_letter_code
_entity_poly.pdbx_strand_id
1 'polypeptide(L)'
;MQIGHDPRNDRSRSPEYALAGKSTLCRMEQQVDRHSVVKAHELLWQHFIEQHETPPKEIVLDFDGTDIPVHGDQPGKFFNAYYDHHCYFPLYVFCGRHLLGAITRSGVQGI
;
A
#
# COMPACT_ATOMS: atom_id res chain seq x y z
N MET A 1 -24.72 25.38 -15.61
CA MET A 1 -23.95 24.16 -15.27
C MET A 1 -23.27 24.43 -13.94
N GLN A 2 -23.88 24.00 -12.83
CA GLN A 2 -23.37 24.30 -11.49
C GLN A 2 -22.31 23.26 -11.15
N ILE A 3 -21.07 23.71 -10.99
CA ILE A 3 -19.99 22.89 -10.46
C ILE A 3 -20.40 22.44 -9.05
N GLY A 4 -20.65 21.14 -8.89
CA GLY A 4 -20.98 20.57 -7.60
C GLY A 4 -19.83 20.81 -6.63
N HIS A 5 -20.13 21.36 -5.47
CA HIS A 5 -19.21 21.42 -4.34
C HIS A 5 -18.84 19.99 -3.95
N ASP A 6 -17.62 19.53 -4.29
CA ASP A 6 -17.10 18.24 -3.81
C ASP A 6 -16.70 18.41 -2.35
N PRO A 7 -17.43 17.80 -1.39
CA PRO A 7 -17.15 17.95 0.04
C PRO A 7 -15.76 17.40 0.45
N ARG A 8 -15.07 16.66 -0.44
CA ARG A 8 -13.70 16.16 -0.23
C ARG A 8 -12.61 17.20 -0.56
N ASN A 9 -12.98 18.35 -1.13
CA ASN A 9 -12.05 19.43 -1.51
C ASN A 9 -12.45 20.77 -0.88
N ASP A 10 -13.10 20.70 0.28
CA ASP A 10 -13.48 21.90 1.01
C ASP A 10 -12.27 22.48 1.75
N ARG A 11 -11.72 23.56 1.19
CA ARG A 11 -10.57 24.30 1.74
C ARG A 11 -10.92 25.17 2.95
N SER A 12 -12.18 25.15 3.41
CA SER A 12 -12.66 25.97 4.53
C SER A 12 -12.48 25.33 5.91
N ARG A 13 -12.00 24.07 6.00
CA ARG A 13 -11.70 23.43 7.28
C ARG A 13 -10.44 24.00 7.92
N SER A 14 -10.47 24.17 9.24
CA SER A 14 -9.31 24.59 10.02
C SER A 14 -8.15 23.59 9.86
N PRO A 15 -6.88 24.05 9.98
CA PRO A 15 -5.69 23.23 9.72
C PRO A 15 -5.68 21.92 10.51
N GLU A 16 -6.24 21.92 11.72
CA GLU A 16 -6.37 20.72 12.57
C GLU A 16 -7.27 19.60 11.99
N TYR A 17 -8.05 19.86 10.94
CA TYR A 17 -8.92 18.88 10.25
C TYR A 17 -8.69 18.80 8.73
N ALA A 18 -7.54 19.29 8.24
CA ALA A 18 -7.16 19.16 6.85
C ALA A 18 -6.81 17.70 6.52
N LEU A 19 -7.84 16.90 6.17
CA LEU A 19 -7.65 15.53 5.71
C LEU A 19 -6.95 15.49 4.34
N ALA A 20 -6.15 14.46 4.10
CA ALA A 20 -5.50 14.26 2.82
C ALA A 20 -6.55 14.02 1.72
N GLY A 21 -6.67 14.97 0.80
CA GLY A 21 -7.45 14.80 -0.43
C GLY A 21 -6.65 14.05 -1.51
N LYS A 22 -7.31 13.72 -2.63
CA LYS A 22 -6.69 12.98 -3.76
C LYS A 22 -5.40 13.64 -4.26
N SER A 23 -5.36 14.97 -4.33
CA SER A 23 -4.18 15.70 -4.80
C SER A 23 -3.01 15.62 -3.83
N THR A 24 -3.26 15.56 -2.52
CA THR A 24 -2.24 15.37 -1.50
C THR A 24 -1.68 13.96 -1.55
N LEU A 25 -2.53 12.94 -1.65
CA LEU A 25 -2.11 11.54 -1.79
C LEU A 25 -1.30 11.32 -3.08
N CYS A 26 -1.75 11.86 -4.20
CA CYS A 26 -1.04 11.74 -5.48
C CYS A 26 0.36 12.38 -5.44
N ARG A 27 0.52 13.53 -4.76
CA ARG A 27 1.85 14.15 -4.57
C ARG A 27 2.73 13.31 -3.65
N MET A 28 2.16 12.77 -2.57
CA MET A 28 2.86 11.86 -1.67
C MET A 28 3.35 10.62 -2.42
N GLU A 29 2.48 9.93 -3.15
CA GLU A 29 2.81 8.74 -3.94
C GLU A 29 3.97 8.98 -4.93
N GLN A 30 4.03 10.15 -5.55
CA GLN A 30 5.10 10.53 -6.48
C GLN A 30 6.44 10.85 -5.79
N GLN A 31 6.43 11.18 -4.50
CA GLN A 31 7.63 11.55 -3.73
C GLN A 31 8.12 10.44 -2.80
N VAL A 32 7.35 9.37 -2.63
CA VAL A 32 7.71 8.23 -1.80
C VAL A 32 8.91 7.50 -2.40
N ASP A 33 9.93 7.30 -1.58
CA ASP A 33 11.09 6.46 -1.91
C ASP A 33 11.08 5.15 -1.10
N ARG A 34 12.08 4.31 -1.34
CA ARG A 34 12.22 3.05 -0.62
C ARG A 34 12.36 3.25 0.90
N HIS A 35 13.01 4.32 1.35
CA HIS A 35 13.20 4.58 2.77
C HIS A 35 11.87 4.95 3.44
N SER A 36 11.04 5.78 2.80
CA SER A 36 9.67 6.07 3.24
C SER A 36 8.83 4.79 3.37
N VAL A 37 8.93 3.86 2.42
CA VAL A 37 8.21 2.57 2.48
C VAL A 37 8.69 1.71 3.64
N VAL A 38 10.00 1.62 3.89
CA VAL A 38 10.55 0.89 5.04
C VAL A 38 10.05 1.51 6.35
N LYS A 39 10.03 2.84 6.47
CA LYS A 39 9.48 3.54 7.64
C LYS A 39 7.99 3.27 7.83
N ALA A 40 7.22 3.18 6.74
CA ALA A 40 5.82 2.79 6.82
C ALA A 40 5.65 1.35 7.35
N HIS A 41 6.49 0.41 6.90
CA HIS A 41 6.49 -0.96 7.44
C HIS A 41 6.90 -1.00 8.92
N GLU A 42 7.90 -0.21 9.34
CA GLU A 42 8.29 -0.12 10.75
C GLU A 42 7.09 0.29 11.64
N LEU A 43 6.26 1.22 11.19
CA LEU A 43 5.04 1.62 11.92
C LEU A 43 4.02 0.47 12.04
N LEU A 44 3.85 -0.34 10.98
CA LEU A 44 2.98 -1.52 11.03
C LEU A 44 3.48 -2.53 12.08
N TRP A 45 4.79 -2.76 12.12
CA TRP A 45 5.41 -3.63 13.13
C TRP A 45 5.31 -3.05 14.54
N GLN A 46 5.50 -1.74 14.71
CA GLN A 46 5.33 -1.08 16.01
C GLN A 46 3.92 -1.28 16.55
N HIS A 47 2.90 -1.01 15.73
CA HIS A 47 1.51 -1.24 16.13
C HIS A 47 1.21 -2.71 16.43
N PHE A 48 1.78 -3.65 15.66
CA PHE A 48 1.65 -5.07 15.98
C PHE A 48 2.25 -5.39 17.37
N ILE A 49 3.46 -4.91 17.65
CA ILE A 49 4.13 -5.15 18.94
C ILE A 49 3.36 -4.51 20.11
N GLU A 50 2.90 -3.27 19.95
CA GLU A 50 2.13 -2.54 20.97
C GLU A 50 0.81 -3.23 21.34
N GLN A 51 0.24 -4.02 20.43
CA GLN A 51 -0.98 -4.78 20.68
C GLN A 51 -0.76 -6.03 21.55
N HIS A 52 0.49 -6.39 21.83
CA HIS A 52 0.85 -7.53 22.68
C HIS A 52 1.36 -7.07 24.04
N GLU A 53 0.55 -7.26 25.10
CA GLU A 53 0.96 -6.94 26.48
C GLU A 53 2.21 -7.73 26.92
N THR A 54 2.38 -8.94 26.39
CA THR A 54 3.58 -9.77 26.60
C THR A 54 4.07 -10.32 25.26
N PRO A 55 5.39 -10.43 25.05
CA PRO A 55 5.93 -10.97 23.80
C PRO A 55 5.42 -12.41 23.54
N PRO A 56 4.88 -12.69 22.34
CA PRO A 56 4.45 -14.04 22.00
C PRO A 56 5.67 -14.98 21.93
N LYS A 57 5.45 -16.25 22.29
CA LYS A 57 6.51 -17.28 22.23
C LYS A 57 6.87 -17.68 20.80
N GLU A 58 5.95 -17.47 19.87
CA GLU A 58 6.06 -17.82 18.46
C GLU A 58 5.33 -16.77 17.62
N ILE A 59 5.88 -16.47 16.45
CA ILE A 59 5.24 -15.63 15.43
C ILE A 59 5.20 -16.46 14.15
N VAL A 60 4.00 -16.65 13.60
CA VAL A 60 3.79 -17.32 12.32
C VAL A 60 3.56 -16.24 11.26
N LEU A 61 4.43 -16.20 10.26
CA LEU A 61 4.34 -15.26 9.17
C LEU A 61 3.77 -15.93 7.92
N ASP A 62 2.67 -15.39 7.43
CA ASP A 62 2.07 -15.79 6.16
C ASP A 62 2.55 -14.88 5.02
N PHE A 63 2.88 -15.47 3.88
CA PHE A 63 3.44 -14.78 2.73
C PHE A 63 2.54 -15.00 1.52
N ASP A 64 1.70 -14.01 1.24
CA ASP A 64 0.66 -14.11 0.23
C ASP A 64 0.94 -13.24 -0.99
N GLY A 65 1.00 -13.86 -2.17
CA GLY A 65 1.02 -13.15 -3.44
C GLY A 65 -0.37 -12.70 -3.84
N THR A 66 -0.56 -11.45 -4.21
CA THR A 66 -1.84 -10.91 -4.67
C THR A 66 -1.68 -10.22 -6.01
N ASP A 67 -2.55 -10.50 -6.97
CA ASP A 67 -2.63 -9.76 -8.22
C ASP A 67 -3.32 -8.42 -8.01
N ILE A 68 -2.67 -7.35 -8.48
CA ILE A 68 -3.29 -6.02 -8.60
C ILE A 68 -3.43 -5.73 -10.09
N PRO A 69 -4.64 -5.83 -10.67
CA PRO A 69 -4.87 -5.56 -12.08
C PRO A 69 -4.39 -4.17 -12.47
N VAL A 70 -3.71 -4.07 -13.61
CA VAL A 70 -3.26 -2.79 -14.16
C VAL A 70 -4.05 -2.41 -15.42
N HIS A 71 -4.04 -1.12 -15.74
CA HIS A 71 -4.70 -0.59 -16.93
C HIS A 71 -3.68 0.07 -17.87
N GLY A 72 -3.81 -0.15 -19.18
CA GLY A 72 -2.88 0.40 -20.17
C GLY A 72 -1.44 -0.04 -19.92
N ASP A 73 -0.48 0.85 -20.17
CA ASP A 73 0.97 0.57 -20.09
C ASP A 73 1.62 1.10 -18.81
N GLN A 74 0.96 0.88 -17.67
CA GLN A 74 1.51 1.25 -16.36
C GLN A 74 2.91 0.63 -16.14
N PRO A 75 3.92 1.41 -15.72
CA PRO A 75 5.30 0.94 -15.56
C PRO A 75 5.40 -0.23 -14.58
N GLY A 76 6.20 -1.24 -14.91
CA GLY A 76 6.43 -2.39 -14.04
C GLY A 76 5.32 -3.46 -14.05
N LYS A 77 4.29 -3.30 -14.88
CA LYS A 77 3.32 -4.37 -15.13
C LYS A 77 4.00 -5.58 -15.76
N PHE A 78 3.48 -6.77 -15.50
CA PHE A 78 3.83 -7.98 -16.22
C PHE A 78 2.61 -8.89 -16.37
N PHE A 79 2.63 -9.80 -17.34
CA PHE A 79 1.56 -10.79 -17.52
C PHE A 79 1.74 -11.93 -16.51
N ASN A 80 0.70 -12.23 -15.73
CA ASN A 80 0.69 -13.37 -14.83
C ASN A 80 -0.22 -14.47 -15.38
N ALA A 81 0.37 -15.61 -15.75
CA ALA A 81 -0.36 -16.70 -16.40
C ALA A 81 -1.37 -17.41 -15.47
N TYR A 82 -1.17 -17.40 -14.15
CA TYR A 82 -2.13 -17.99 -13.22
C TYR A 82 -3.42 -17.18 -13.16
N TYR A 83 -3.32 -15.85 -13.20
CA TYR A 83 -4.48 -14.94 -13.14
C TYR A 83 -4.96 -14.46 -14.52
N ASP A 84 -4.25 -14.83 -15.59
CA ASP A 84 -4.58 -14.53 -16.99
C ASP A 84 -4.77 -13.03 -17.31
N HIS A 85 -3.97 -12.16 -16.69
CA HIS A 85 -3.97 -10.73 -17.01
C HIS A 85 -2.65 -10.04 -16.63
N HIS A 86 -2.52 -8.76 -17.01
CA HIS A 86 -1.41 -7.91 -16.60
C HIS A 86 -1.68 -7.33 -15.20
N CYS A 87 -0.75 -7.54 -14.28
CA CYS A 87 -0.88 -7.06 -12.91
C CYS A 87 0.46 -6.59 -12.33
N TYR A 88 0.39 -5.89 -11.20
CA TYR A 88 1.46 -5.94 -10.20
C TYR A 88 1.25 -7.18 -9.32
N PHE A 89 2.33 -7.70 -8.75
CA PHE A 89 2.26 -8.87 -7.88
C PHE A 89 3.01 -8.62 -6.56
N PRO A 90 2.42 -7.80 -5.66
CA PRO A 90 2.90 -7.70 -4.29
C PRO A 90 2.85 -9.05 -3.57
N LEU A 91 3.87 -9.28 -2.77
CA LEU A 91 3.89 -10.26 -1.70
C LEU A 91 3.59 -9.54 -0.39
N TYR A 92 2.43 -9.82 0.20
CA TYR A 92 2.07 -9.35 1.53
C TYR A 92 2.65 -10.27 2.60
N VAL A 93 2.99 -9.70 3.75
CA VAL A 93 3.44 -10.43 4.92
C VAL A 93 2.45 -10.19 6.06
N PHE A 94 1.85 -11.25 6.58
CA PHE A 94 0.87 -11.18 7.65
C PHE A 94 1.32 -11.96 8.89
N CYS A 95 0.84 -11.53 10.05
CA CYS A 95 0.75 -12.39 11.23
C CYS A 95 -0.72 -12.43 11.66
N GLY A 96 -1.41 -13.54 11.39
CA GLY A 96 -2.86 -13.63 11.56
C GLY A 96 -3.59 -12.56 10.74
N ARG A 97 -4.23 -11.58 11.40
CA ARG A 97 -4.96 -10.48 10.73
C ARG A 97 -4.13 -9.21 10.54
N HIS A 98 -2.89 -9.19 11.01
CA HIS A 98 -2.06 -7.99 11.01
C HIS A 98 -1.19 -7.96 9.75
N LEU A 99 -1.36 -6.94 8.91
CA LEU A 99 -0.45 -6.68 7.79
C LEU A 99 0.86 -6.09 8.34
N LEU A 100 1.97 -6.75 8.07
CA LEU A 100 3.30 -6.38 8.56
C LEU A 100 4.19 -5.80 7.45
N GLY A 101 3.84 -6.03 6.19
CA GLY A 101 4.50 -5.37 5.07
C GLY A 101 4.01 -5.85 3.71
N ALA A 102 4.44 -5.13 2.67
CA ALA A 102 4.18 -5.44 1.27
C ALA A 102 5.45 -5.25 0.46
N ILE A 103 5.84 -6.27 -0.32
CA ILE A 103 7.01 -6.22 -1.19
C ILE A 103 6.57 -6.57 -2.60
N THR A 104 6.68 -5.62 -3.52
CA THR A 104 6.40 -5.89 -4.93
C THR A 104 7.50 -6.75 -5.52
N ARG A 105 7.13 -7.91 -6.06
CA ARG A 105 8.03 -8.69 -6.90
C ARG A 105 7.99 -8.11 -8.30
N SER A 106 9.13 -7.62 -8.79
CA SER A 106 9.28 -7.36 -10.21
C SER A 106 9.05 -8.67 -10.94
N GLY A 107 8.16 -8.68 -11.93
CA GLY A 107 8.12 -9.79 -12.87
C GLY A 107 9.51 -9.95 -13.49
N VAL A 108 10.03 -11.17 -13.53
CA VAL A 108 11.30 -11.45 -14.21
C VAL A 108 11.14 -11.03 -15.68
N GLN A 109 11.65 -9.86 -16.05
CA GLN A 109 11.85 -9.49 -17.46
C GLN A 109 13.14 -10.18 -17.90
N GLY A 110 13.02 -11.43 -18.34
CA GLY A 110 14.19 -12.24 -18.68
C GLY A 110 13.87 -13.69 -19.01
N ILE A 111 13.10 -13.90 -20.08
CA ILE A 111 13.30 -14.92 -21.13
C ILE A 111 12.77 -14.34 -22.44
#